data_AF-A0A151AEV0-F1
#
_entry.id   AF-A0A151AEV0-F1
#
_cell.length_a   1.000
_cell.length_b   1.000
_cell.length_c   1.000
_cell.angle_alpha   90.00
_cell.angle_beta   90.00
_cell.angle_gamma   90.00
#
_symmetry.space_group_name_H-M   'P 1'
#
loop_
_entity.id
_entity.type
_entity.pdbx_description
1 polymer ?
#
loop_
_entity_poly.entity_id
_entity_poly.type
_entity_poly.pdbx_seq_one_letter_code
_entity_poly.pdbx_strand_id
1 'polypeptide(L)'
;MMTDQHTPMTAAFEMQRLAIEQGQRAFERGVDAQRNANRMALSGFEIQEELQHQSLELMRETTHGYLDAVESTVPGGRSGFRQLHRAVDQQFDSIEEGHDQLLESLESGFEEGTEAYDEALEQQADVIEEQTETLLDAQEETREQATEVSEEFREQLEESQERMRQQSEQFQEQLEGQSEQFHEEMQQFQEQLAEQLETLQSEMLETQEQAEEQVEDTQTRLQQQTEESGERIEQIQGLGETYADRLHEAGFESMEALAEANAEAVAEAAEVSEAQAEEWIDAVESNQS
;
A
#
# COMPACT_ATOMS: atom_id res chain seq x y z
N MET A 1 -4.55 14.98 -15.37
CA MET A 1 -5.90 15.05 -15.97
C MET A 1 -6.88 14.73 -14.87
N MET A 2 -7.94 15.54 -14.80
CA MET A 2 -8.99 15.58 -13.79
C MET A 2 -9.55 14.19 -13.43
N THR A 3 -9.44 13.79 -12.16
CA THR A 3 -10.20 12.67 -11.58
C THR A 3 -11.12 13.12 -10.45
N ASP A 4 -11.20 14.44 -10.20
CA ASP A 4 -12.28 14.99 -9.40
C ASP A 4 -13.58 14.85 -10.20
N GLN A 5 -14.55 14.15 -9.62
CA GLN A 5 -16.01 14.37 -9.73
C GLN A 5 -16.89 13.14 -9.96
N HIS A 6 -16.38 11.93 -10.18
CA HIS A 6 -17.27 10.78 -10.36
C HIS A 6 -16.85 9.56 -9.55
N THR A 7 -16.83 9.72 -8.23
CA THR A 7 -17.06 8.56 -7.37
C THR A 7 -18.43 7.99 -7.78
N PRO A 8 -18.58 6.67 -8.04
CA PRO A 8 -19.85 6.08 -8.49
C PRO A 8 -21.04 6.42 -7.59
N MET A 9 -20.79 6.72 -6.32
CA MET A 9 -21.80 7.25 -5.38
C MET A 9 -22.33 8.63 -5.78
N THR A 10 -21.46 9.58 -6.13
CA THR A 10 -21.87 10.93 -6.55
C THR A 10 -22.77 10.89 -7.80
N ALA A 11 -22.40 10.08 -8.79
CA ALA A 11 -23.20 9.91 -10.01
C ALA A 11 -24.57 9.26 -9.74
N ALA A 12 -24.64 8.32 -8.80
CA ALA A 12 -25.92 7.71 -8.40
C ALA A 12 -26.85 8.74 -7.72
N PHE A 13 -26.30 9.60 -6.87
CA PHE A 13 -27.06 10.66 -6.20
C PHE A 13 -27.57 11.74 -7.16
N GLU A 14 -26.78 12.12 -8.17
CA GLU A 14 -27.24 13.03 -9.22
C GLU A 14 -28.38 12.44 -10.05
N MET A 15 -28.29 11.14 -10.39
CA MET A 15 -29.38 10.45 -11.08
C MET A 15 -30.66 10.39 -10.22
N GLN A 16 -30.52 10.17 -8.91
CA GLN A 16 -31.65 10.15 -7.97
C GLN A 16 -32.33 11.53 -7.90
N ARG A 17 -31.56 12.61 -7.77
CA ARG A 17 -32.07 13.99 -7.79
C ARG A 17 -32.82 14.29 -9.09
N LEU A 18 -32.23 13.92 -10.23
CA LEU A 18 -32.87 14.12 -11.53
C LEU A 18 -34.19 13.36 -11.66
N ALA A 19 -34.27 12.14 -11.15
CA ALA A 19 -35.49 11.33 -11.19
C ALA A 19 -36.60 11.95 -10.32
N ILE A 20 -36.24 12.49 -9.16
CA ILE A 20 -37.16 13.18 -8.24
C ILE A 20 -37.71 14.46 -8.89
N GLU A 21 -36.84 15.32 -9.43
CA GLU A 21 -37.26 16.53 -10.14
C GLU A 21 -38.14 16.22 -11.36
N GLN A 22 -37.84 15.14 -12.09
CA GLN A 22 -38.69 14.69 -13.19
C GLN A 22 -40.06 14.22 -12.71
N GLY A 23 -40.12 13.53 -11.56
CA GLY A 23 -41.36 13.09 -10.94
C GLY A 23 -42.27 14.24 -10.53
N GLN A 24 -41.72 15.25 -9.84
CA GLN A 24 -42.44 16.47 -9.45
C GLN A 24 -43.06 17.17 -10.66
N ARG A 25 -42.27 17.42 -11.72
CA ARG A 25 -42.78 18.05 -12.94
C ARG A 25 -43.84 17.20 -13.66
N ALA A 26 -43.77 15.87 -13.56
CA ALA A 26 -44.80 15.01 -14.13
C ALA A 26 -46.11 15.11 -13.34
N PHE A 27 -46.02 15.21 -12.01
CA PHE A 27 -47.14 15.37 -11.12
C PHE A 27 -47.85 16.71 -11.33
N GLU A 28 -47.11 17.83 -11.34
CA GLU A 28 -47.63 19.18 -11.65
C GLU A 28 -48.40 19.20 -12.98
N ARG A 29 -47.78 18.64 -14.04
CA ARG A 29 -48.43 18.55 -15.36
C ARG A 29 -49.70 17.71 -15.33
N GLY A 30 -49.77 16.71 -14.46
CA GLY A 30 -50.97 15.89 -14.26
C GLY A 30 -52.10 16.69 -13.65
N VAL A 31 -51.81 17.45 -12.60
CA VAL A 31 -52.76 18.36 -11.94
C VAL A 31 -53.26 19.42 -12.93
N ASP A 32 -52.35 20.05 -13.69
CA ASP A 32 -52.72 21.04 -14.70
C ASP A 32 -53.58 20.46 -15.82
N ALA A 33 -53.28 19.24 -16.27
CA ALA A 33 -54.09 18.55 -17.28
C ALA A 33 -55.51 18.28 -16.76
N GLN A 34 -55.65 17.88 -15.50
CA GLN A 34 -56.94 17.64 -14.85
C GLN A 34 -57.74 18.94 -14.69
N ARG A 35 -57.11 20.04 -14.25
CA ARG A 35 -57.71 21.38 -14.18
C ARG A 35 -58.24 21.86 -15.52
N ASN A 36 -57.45 21.64 -16.57
CA ASN A 36 -57.85 22.03 -17.91
C ASN A 36 -59.05 21.18 -18.40
N ALA A 37 -59.06 19.88 -18.12
CA ALA A 37 -60.18 19.01 -18.45
C ALA A 37 -61.46 19.39 -17.70
N ASN A 38 -61.38 19.74 -16.41
CA ASN A 38 -62.51 20.21 -15.61
C ASN A 38 -63.07 21.53 -16.17
N ARG A 39 -62.19 22.49 -16.53
CA ARG A 39 -62.60 23.74 -17.16
C ARG A 39 -63.28 23.51 -18.52
N MET A 40 -62.77 22.58 -19.32
CA MET A 40 -63.43 22.18 -20.58
C MET A 40 -64.81 21.56 -20.36
N ALA A 41 -64.98 20.78 -19.28
CA ALA A 41 -66.28 20.21 -18.92
C ALA A 41 -67.28 21.29 -18.48
N LEU A 42 -66.83 22.27 -17.66
CA LEU A 42 -67.62 23.44 -17.29
C LEU A 42 -68.11 24.22 -18.51
N SER A 43 -67.21 24.56 -19.44
CA SER A 43 -67.60 25.20 -20.70
C SER A 43 -68.55 24.35 -21.56
N GLY A 44 -68.59 23.02 -21.36
CA GLY A 44 -69.55 22.14 -22.01
C GLY A 44 -70.98 22.36 -21.54
N PHE A 45 -71.19 22.73 -20.26
CA PHE A 45 -72.50 23.07 -19.73
C PHE A 45 -73.01 24.39 -20.33
N GLU A 46 -72.16 25.40 -20.45
CA GLU A 46 -72.48 26.68 -21.13
C GLU A 46 -72.91 26.44 -22.60
N ILE A 47 -72.16 25.60 -23.33
CA ILE A 47 -72.51 25.24 -24.73
C ILE A 47 -73.84 24.49 -24.79
N GLN A 48 -74.12 23.63 -23.81
CA GLN A 48 -75.36 22.87 -23.74
C GLN A 48 -76.56 23.78 -23.42
N GLU A 49 -76.39 24.78 -22.55
CA GLU A 49 -77.39 25.80 -22.24
C GLU A 49 -77.77 26.59 -23.50
N GLU A 50 -76.77 27.13 -24.23
CA GLU A 50 -76.98 27.91 -25.45
C GLU A 50 -77.72 27.12 -26.54
N LEU A 51 -77.36 25.84 -26.73
CA LEU A 51 -78.04 24.94 -27.68
C LEU A 51 -79.48 24.62 -27.27
N GLN A 52 -79.75 24.51 -25.96
CA GLN A 52 -81.08 24.20 -25.47
C GLN A 52 -82.04 25.38 -25.60
N HIS A 53 -81.62 26.61 -25.28
CA HIS A 53 -82.41 27.80 -25.58
C HIS A 53 -82.75 27.87 -27.07
N GLN A 54 -81.75 27.65 -27.94
CA GLN A 54 -81.96 27.69 -29.38
C GLN A 54 -82.95 26.61 -29.87
N SER A 55 -82.92 25.40 -29.29
CA SER A 55 -83.88 24.34 -29.61
C SER A 55 -85.29 24.66 -29.09
N LEU A 56 -85.41 25.25 -27.91
CA LEU A 56 -86.69 25.61 -27.31
C LEU A 56 -87.35 26.76 -28.07
N GLU A 57 -86.58 27.76 -28.49
CA GLU A 57 -87.04 28.84 -29.37
C GLU A 57 -87.57 28.29 -30.70
N LEU A 58 -86.84 27.36 -31.34
CA LEU A 58 -87.28 26.72 -32.58
C LEU A 58 -88.59 25.93 -32.40
N MET A 59 -88.71 25.18 -31.29
CA MET A 59 -89.95 24.45 -30.99
C MET A 59 -91.11 25.40 -30.67
N ARG A 60 -90.85 26.51 -29.97
CA ARG A 60 -91.82 27.56 -29.67
C ARG A 60 -92.32 28.20 -30.98
N GLU A 61 -91.41 28.57 -31.87
CA GLU A 61 -91.73 29.16 -33.19
C GLU A 61 -92.53 28.19 -34.07
N THR A 62 -92.12 26.91 -34.12
CA THR A 62 -92.83 25.87 -34.88
C THR A 62 -94.24 25.66 -34.35
N THR A 63 -94.40 25.65 -33.03
CA THR A 63 -95.71 25.50 -32.37
C THR A 63 -96.61 26.69 -32.66
N HIS A 64 -96.08 27.91 -32.60
CA HIS A 64 -96.80 29.12 -33.01
C HIS A 64 -97.25 29.04 -34.48
N GLY A 65 -96.36 28.65 -35.39
CA GLY A 65 -96.70 28.50 -36.80
C GLY A 65 -97.82 27.48 -37.05
N TYR A 66 -97.85 26.37 -36.30
CA TYR A 66 -98.95 25.39 -36.38
C TYR A 66 -100.28 25.97 -35.87
N LEU A 67 -100.25 26.67 -34.73
CA LEU A 67 -101.44 27.30 -34.15
C LEU A 67 -102.00 28.41 -35.06
N ASP A 68 -101.13 29.22 -35.66
CA ASP A 68 -101.49 30.26 -36.62
C ASP A 68 -102.15 29.66 -37.87
N ALA A 69 -101.60 28.55 -38.38
CA ALA A 69 -102.17 27.84 -39.53
C ALA A 69 -103.59 27.31 -39.21
N VAL A 70 -103.80 26.76 -38.01
CA VAL A 70 -105.13 26.30 -37.58
C VAL A 70 -106.08 27.48 -37.37
N GLU A 71 -105.65 28.58 -36.71
CA GLU A 71 -106.46 29.79 -36.51
C GLU A 71 -106.96 30.36 -37.85
N SER A 72 -106.13 30.32 -38.89
CA SER A 72 -106.48 30.81 -40.23
C SER A 72 -107.67 30.07 -40.87
N THR A 73 -107.95 28.83 -40.45
CA THR A 73 -109.01 27.97 -41.00
C THR A 73 -110.33 28.01 -40.22
N VAL A 74 -110.36 28.61 -39.02
CA VAL A 74 -111.53 28.61 -38.11
C VAL A 74 -112.06 30.04 -37.87
N PRO A 75 -113.14 30.48 -38.55
CA PRO A 75 -113.72 31.82 -38.36
C PRO A 75 -114.42 31.95 -37.00
N GLY A 76 -114.10 33.01 -36.23
CA GLY A 76 -114.77 33.34 -34.96
C GLY A 76 -114.08 32.87 -33.68
N GLY A 77 -112.95 32.16 -33.77
CA GLY A 77 -112.22 31.57 -32.62
C GLY A 77 -111.12 32.43 -31.98
N ARG A 78 -110.86 33.66 -32.47
CA ARG A 78 -109.68 34.50 -32.12
C ARG A 78 -109.44 34.76 -30.63
N SER A 79 -110.48 34.68 -29.79
CA SER A 79 -110.31 34.83 -28.34
C SER A 79 -109.76 33.57 -27.68
N GLY A 80 -110.17 32.38 -28.17
CA GLY A 80 -109.69 31.09 -27.68
C GLY A 80 -108.24 30.83 -28.09
N PHE A 81 -107.88 31.12 -29.35
CA PHE A 81 -106.51 30.97 -29.84
C PHE A 81 -105.51 31.88 -29.11
N ARG A 82 -105.86 33.13 -28.81
CA ARG A 82 -105.02 34.00 -27.96
C ARG A 82 -104.80 33.46 -26.54
N GLN A 83 -105.77 32.73 -26.00
CA GLN A 83 -105.63 32.11 -24.69
C GLN A 83 -104.74 30.86 -24.77
N LEU A 84 -104.84 30.12 -25.89
CA LEU A 84 -103.99 28.98 -26.19
C LEU A 84 -102.52 29.37 -26.43
N HIS A 85 -102.26 30.42 -27.23
CA HIS A 85 -100.89 30.96 -27.41
C HIS A 85 -100.26 31.33 -26.08
N ARG A 86 -100.97 32.08 -25.22
CA ARG A 86 -100.46 32.42 -23.88
C ARG A 86 -100.19 31.19 -23.00
N ALA A 87 -101.04 30.16 -23.08
CA ALA A 87 -100.82 28.94 -22.32
C ALA A 87 -99.60 28.18 -22.82
N VAL A 88 -99.36 28.17 -24.14
CA VAL A 88 -98.17 27.59 -24.76
C VAL A 88 -96.92 28.36 -24.38
N ASP A 89 -96.92 29.70 -24.51
CA ASP A 89 -95.82 30.56 -24.08
C ASP A 89 -95.47 30.31 -22.61
N GLN A 90 -96.47 30.33 -21.74
CA GLN A 90 -96.27 30.11 -20.30
C GLN A 90 -95.73 28.71 -19.99
N GLN A 91 -96.11 27.69 -20.78
CA GLN A 91 -95.59 26.33 -20.64
C GLN A 91 -94.13 26.24 -21.09
N PHE A 92 -93.75 26.91 -22.17
CA PHE A 92 -92.35 27.00 -22.62
C PHE A 92 -91.50 27.81 -21.64
N ASP A 93 -92.01 28.95 -21.14
CA ASP A 93 -91.33 29.77 -20.12
C ASP A 93 -91.07 28.95 -18.85
N SER A 94 -92.05 28.17 -18.36
CA SER A 94 -91.85 27.28 -17.21
C SER A 94 -90.88 26.12 -17.45
N ILE A 95 -90.76 25.65 -18.70
CA ILE A 95 -89.79 24.60 -19.06
C ILE A 95 -88.38 25.19 -19.10
N GLU A 96 -88.23 26.36 -19.71
CA GLU A 96 -86.98 27.12 -19.79
C GLU A 96 -86.47 27.45 -18.38
N GLU A 97 -87.27 28.13 -17.55
CA GLU A 97 -86.90 28.48 -16.16
C GLU A 97 -86.54 27.25 -15.31
N GLY A 98 -87.30 26.15 -15.47
CA GLY A 98 -87.04 24.93 -14.71
C GLY A 98 -85.77 24.20 -15.15
N HIS A 99 -85.40 24.32 -16.42
CA HIS A 99 -84.21 23.72 -16.98
C HIS A 99 -82.96 24.57 -16.67
N ASP A 100 -83.04 25.88 -16.80
CA ASP A 100 -81.97 26.83 -16.46
C ASP A 100 -81.57 26.67 -15.00
N GLN A 101 -82.56 26.64 -14.09
CA GLN A 101 -82.30 26.44 -12.67
C GLN A 101 -81.67 25.07 -12.35
N LEU A 102 -81.98 24.05 -13.14
CA LEU A 102 -81.37 22.72 -12.98
C LEU A 102 -79.93 22.71 -13.49
N LEU A 103 -79.65 23.36 -14.62
CA LEU A 103 -78.30 23.50 -15.16
C LEU A 103 -77.42 24.35 -14.24
N GLU A 104 -77.88 25.52 -13.79
CA GLU A 104 -77.14 26.37 -12.84
C GLU A 104 -76.80 25.59 -11.56
N SER A 105 -77.74 24.80 -11.04
CA SER A 105 -77.49 23.97 -9.85
C SER A 105 -76.47 22.85 -10.10
N LEU A 106 -76.44 22.29 -11.31
CA LEU A 106 -75.47 21.26 -11.69
C LEU A 106 -74.09 21.85 -11.94
N GLU A 107 -74.03 22.99 -12.62
CA GLU A 107 -72.80 23.74 -12.89
C GLU A 107 -72.15 24.17 -11.59
N SER A 108 -72.89 24.85 -10.71
CA SER A 108 -72.38 25.29 -9.41
C SER A 108 -71.93 24.12 -8.53
N GLY A 109 -72.68 23.00 -8.53
CA GLY A 109 -72.27 21.80 -7.81
C GLY A 109 -71.02 21.12 -8.40
N PHE A 110 -70.84 21.19 -9.71
CA PHE A 110 -69.64 20.69 -10.38
C PHE A 110 -68.44 21.60 -10.12
N GLU A 111 -68.61 22.92 -10.22
CA GLU A 111 -67.59 23.93 -9.92
C GLU A 111 -67.10 23.80 -8.49
N GLU A 112 -67.99 23.85 -7.49
CA GLU A 112 -67.65 23.64 -6.07
C GLU A 112 -66.94 22.30 -5.83
N GLY A 113 -67.40 21.24 -6.50
CA GLY A 113 -66.79 19.92 -6.42
C GLY A 113 -65.37 19.88 -6.99
N THR A 114 -65.14 20.56 -8.12
CA THR A 114 -63.83 20.65 -8.76
C THR A 114 -62.87 21.55 -7.99
N GLU A 115 -63.34 22.68 -7.46
CA GLU A 115 -62.52 23.58 -6.64
C GLU A 115 -62.08 22.90 -5.34
N ALA A 116 -63.00 22.25 -4.63
CA ALA A 116 -62.67 21.51 -3.41
C ALA A 116 -61.67 20.36 -3.69
N TYR A 117 -61.79 19.72 -4.85
CA TYR A 117 -60.86 18.68 -5.28
C TYR A 117 -59.50 19.25 -5.68
N ASP A 118 -59.46 20.38 -6.38
CA ASP A 118 -58.23 21.08 -6.77
C ASP A 118 -57.47 21.59 -5.54
N GLU A 119 -58.15 22.14 -4.53
CA GLU A 119 -57.56 22.58 -3.27
C GLU A 119 -56.97 21.39 -2.47
N ALA A 120 -57.69 20.26 -2.45
CA ALA A 120 -57.18 19.03 -1.83
C ALA A 120 -55.93 18.49 -2.55
N LEU A 121 -55.89 18.59 -3.88
CA LEU A 121 -54.72 18.20 -4.67
C LEU A 121 -53.52 19.14 -4.46
N GLU A 122 -53.73 20.45 -4.37
CA GLU A 122 -52.66 21.40 -4.03
C GLU A 122 -52.08 21.10 -2.66
N GLN A 123 -52.92 20.90 -1.65
CA GLN A 123 -52.44 20.53 -0.32
C GLN A 123 -51.64 19.21 -0.35
N GLN A 124 -52.09 18.22 -1.12
CA GLN A 124 -51.35 16.97 -1.25
C GLN A 124 -50.03 17.15 -2.03
N ALA A 125 -50.00 18.03 -3.02
CA ALA A 125 -48.80 18.40 -3.77
C ALA A 125 -47.76 19.03 -2.83
N ASP A 126 -48.16 20.04 -2.07
CA ASP A 126 -47.31 20.79 -1.14
C ASP A 126 -46.69 19.85 -0.09
N VAL A 127 -47.49 18.93 0.47
CA VAL A 127 -47.00 17.94 1.44
C VAL A 127 -45.99 16.99 0.82
N ILE A 128 -46.20 16.56 -0.43
CA ILE A 128 -45.27 15.68 -1.14
C ILE A 128 -43.97 16.44 -1.47
N GLU A 129 -44.08 17.70 -1.87
CA GLU A 129 -42.94 18.57 -2.13
C GLU A 129 -42.09 18.76 -0.87
N GLU A 130 -42.70 19.16 0.25
CA GLU A 130 -42.01 19.34 1.53
C GLU A 130 -41.34 18.03 2.02
N GLN A 131 -42.03 16.89 1.90
CA GLN A 131 -41.45 15.59 2.24
C GLN A 131 -40.27 15.23 1.34
N THR A 132 -40.35 15.58 0.06
CA THR A 132 -39.30 15.34 -0.91
C THR A 132 -38.08 16.21 -0.63
N GLU A 133 -38.27 17.50 -0.35
CA GLU A 133 -37.19 18.41 0.06
C GLU A 133 -36.52 17.93 1.34
N THR A 134 -37.29 17.58 2.38
CA THR A 134 -36.76 17.04 3.64
C THR A 134 -35.90 15.79 3.42
N LEU A 135 -36.32 14.89 2.52
CA LEU A 135 -35.56 13.70 2.18
C LEU A 135 -34.28 14.02 1.39
N LEU A 136 -34.35 14.99 0.48
CA LEU A 136 -33.18 15.46 -0.28
C LEU A 136 -32.14 16.09 0.65
N ASP A 137 -32.58 16.92 1.60
CA ASP A 137 -31.70 17.54 2.60
C ASP A 137 -31.01 16.50 3.48
N ALA A 138 -31.76 15.51 3.99
CA ALA A 138 -31.18 14.42 4.78
C ALA A 138 -30.18 13.57 3.96
N GLN A 139 -30.45 13.39 2.67
CA GLN A 139 -29.54 12.70 1.76
C GLN A 139 -28.28 13.53 1.47
N GLU A 140 -28.41 14.84 1.38
CA GLU A 140 -27.28 15.76 1.23
C GLU A 140 -26.39 15.77 2.48
N GLU A 141 -26.96 15.81 3.68
CA GLU A 141 -26.22 15.66 4.94
C GLU A 141 -25.45 14.32 4.96
N THR A 142 -26.10 13.24 4.56
CA THR A 142 -25.46 11.92 4.47
C THR A 142 -24.33 11.90 3.44
N ARG A 143 -24.47 12.62 2.32
CA ARG A 143 -23.44 12.78 1.29
C ARG A 143 -22.23 13.52 1.85
N GLU A 144 -22.45 14.63 2.55
CA GLU A 144 -21.38 15.41 3.17
C GLU A 144 -20.62 14.58 4.21
N GLN A 145 -21.35 13.88 5.08
CA GLN A 145 -20.76 12.97 6.06
C GLN A 145 -19.93 11.87 5.39
N ALA A 146 -20.44 11.27 4.30
CA ALA A 146 -19.71 10.25 3.57
C ALA A 146 -18.43 10.78 2.90
N THR A 147 -18.47 12.03 2.40
CA THR A 147 -17.30 12.71 1.86
C THR A 147 -16.27 13.01 2.96
N GLU A 148 -16.70 13.56 4.10
CA GLU A 148 -15.82 13.86 5.24
C GLU A 148 -15.12 12.60 5.75
N VAL A 149 -15.87 11.51 5.98
CA VAL A 149 -15.30 10.21 6.39
C VAL A 149 -14.30 9.68 5.35
N SER A 150 -14.57 9.89 4.06
CA SER A 150 -13.63 9.49 3.00
C SER A 150 -12.35 10.32 3.00
N GLU A 151 -12.44 11.62 3.29
CA GLU A 151 -11.30 12.52 3.38
C GLU A 151 -10.45 12.19 4.61
N GLU A 152 -11.08 11.97 5.77
CA GLU A 152 -10.41 11.50 6.99
C GLU A 152 -9.68 10.17 6.76
N PHE A 153 -10.33 9.21 6.09
CA PHE A 153 -9.71 7.93 5.76
C PHE A 153 -8.51 8.08 4.83
N ARG A 154 -8.57 9.03 3.88
CA ARG A 154 -7.45 9.35 2.98
C ARG A 154 -6.28 9.95 3.76
N GLU A 155 -6.54 10.91 4.65
CA GLU A 155 -5.51 11.48 5.52
C GLU A 155 -4.87 10.42 6.42
N GLN A 156 -5.67 9.52 6.99
CA GLN A 156 -5.18 8.40 7.80
C GLN A 156 -4.27 7.45 6.99
N LEU A 157 -4.61 7.20 5.72
CA LEU A 157 -3.78 6.41 4.81
C LEU A 157 -2.46 7.10 4.48
N GLU A 158 -2.49 8.41 4.25
CA GLU A 158 -1.30 9.22 3.99
C GLU A 158 -0.37 9.22 5.22
N GLU A 159 -0.91 9.43 6.42
CA GLU A 159 -0.14 9.33 7.68
C GLU A 159 0.45 7.93 7.88
N SER A 160 -0.32 6.88 7.56
CA SER A 160 0.15 5.49 7.63
C SER A 160 1.30 5.21 6.65
N GLN A 161 1.20 5.73 5.41
CA GLN A 161 2.29 5.65 4.43
C GLN A 161 3.55 6.39 4.88
N GLU A 162 3.39 7.60 5.42
CA GLU A 162 4.50 8.40 5.96
C GLU A 162 5.20 7.64 7.10
N ARG A 163 4.41 7.05 8.02
CA ARG A 163 4.93 6.22 9.11
C ARG A 163 5.68 4.99 8.60
N MET A 164 5.16 4.32 7.57
CA MET A 164 5.86 3.19 6.93
C MET A 164 7.18 3.63 6.27
N ARG A 165 7.20 4.80 5.63
CA ARG A 165 8.42 5.39 5.07
C ARG A 165 9.46 5.64 6.15
N GLN A 166 9.09 6.34 7.23
CA GLN A 166 9.99 6.61 8.34
C GLN A 166 10.51 5.32 8.99
N GLN A 167 9.67 4.31 9.16
CA GLN A 167 10.09 3.00 9.66
C GLN A 167 11.10 2.32 8.73
N SER A 168 10.87 2.42 7.41
CA SER A 168 11.80 1.89 6.41
C SER A 168 13.15 2.62 6.44
N GLU A 169 13.15 3.95 6.58
CA GLU A 169 14.36 4.76 6.70
C GLU A 169 15.14 4.38 7.98
N GLN A 170 14.48 4.28 9.13
CA GLN A 170 15.11 3.81 10.37
C GLN A 170 15.71 2.41 10.24
N PHE A 171 15.00 1.50 9.56
CA PHE A 171 15.51 0.15 9.34
C PHE A 171 16.77 0.14 8.45
N GLN A 172 16.81 1.00 7.43
CA GLN A 172 18.00 1.18 6.60
C GLN A 172 19.17 1.76 7.40
N GLU A 173 18.94 2.83 8.18
CA GLU A 173 19.95 3.41 9.07
C GLU A 173 20.49 2.37 10.07
N GLN A 174 19.59 1.54 10.63
CA GLN A 174 19.99 0.48 11.55
C GLN A 174 20.86 -0.58 10.86
N LEU A 175 20.53 -0.97 9.62
CA LEU A 175 21.34 -1.91 8.83
C LEU A 175 22.70 -1.32 8.45
N GLU A 176 22.74 -0.05 8.04
CA GLU A 176 23.98 0.65 7.73
C GLU A 176 24.87 0.72 8.98
N GLY A 177 24.32 1.14 10.13
CA GLY A 177 25.05 1.17 11.40
C GLY A 177 25.55 -0.21 11.83
N GLN A 178 24.75 -1.27 11.64
CA GLN A 178 25.15 -2.64 11.95
C GLN A 178 26.28 -3.13 11.02
N SER A 179 26.23 -2.73 9.74
CA SER A 179 27.27 -3.02 8.75
C SER A 179 28.57 -2.28 9.06
N GLU A 180 28.50 -1.00 9.43
CA GLU A 180 29.68 -0.22 9.85
C GLU A 180 30.33 -0.85 11.09
N GLN A 181 29.51 -1.21 12.08
CA GLN A 181 29.99 -1.84 13.31
C GLN A 181 30.66 -3.20 13.04
N PHE A 182 30.07 -4.02 12.17
CA PHE A 182 30.68 -5.27 11.71
C PHE A 182 31.99 -5.03 10.95
N HIS A 183 32.05 -3.96 10.15
CA HIS A 183 33.25 -3.60 9.41
C HIS A 183 34.40 -3.18 10.34
N GLU A 184 34.11 -2.36 11.36
CA GLU A 184 35.07 -1.98 12.39
C GLU A 184 35.56 -3.20 13.19
N GLU A 185 34.65 -4.10 13.57
CA GLU A 185 34.98 -5.32 14.31
C GLU A 185 35.89 -6.25 13.48
N MET A 186 35.64 -6.37 12.18
CA MET A 186 36.49 -7.10 11.24
C MET A 186 37.87 -6.45 11.06
N GLN A 187 37.96 -5.11 11.03
CA GLN A 187 39.25 -4.41 10.97
C GLN A 187 40.07 -4.65 12.24
N GLN A 188 39.44 -4.54 13.42
CA GLN A 188 40.12 -4.83 14.70
C GLN A 188 40.60 -6.29 14.77
N PHE A 189 39.78 -7.23 14.30
CA PHE A 189 40.17 -8.63 14.21
C PHE A 189 41.37 -8.82 13.26
N GLN A 190 41.38 -8.13 12.12
CA GLN A 190 42.52 -8.15 11.21
C GLN A 190 43.79 -7.57 11.83
N GLU A 191 43.70 -6.45 12.54
CA GLU A 191 44.82 -5.87 13.28
C GLU A 191 45.35 -6.83 14.35
N GLN A 192 44.47 -7.44 15.15
CA GLN A 192 44.87 -8.45 16.13
C GLN A 192 45.57 -9.66 15.48
N LEU A 193 45.09 -10.11 14.32
CA LEU A 193 45.74 -11.18 13.57
C LEU A 193 47.13 -10.77 13.07
N ALA A 194 47.27 -9.54 12.56
CA ALA A 194 48.55 -9.01 12.10
C ALA A 194 49.56 -8.90 13.25
N GLU A 195 49.12 -8.38 14.41
CA GLU A 195 49.95 -8.23 15.61
C GLU A 195 50.37 -9.59 16.19
N GLN A 196 49.46 -10.59 16.18
CA GLN A 196 49.79 -11.98 16.54
C GLN A 196 50.83 -12.59 15.60
N LEU A 197 50.71 -12.35 14.28
CA LEU A 197 51.66 -12.85 13.30
C LEU A 197 53.04 -12.19 13.46
N GLU A 198 53.09 -10.90 13.76
CA GLU A 198 54.33 -10.17 14.03
C GLU A 198 55.02 -10.65 15.31
N THR A 199 54.23 -10.92 16.36
CA THR A 199 54.72 -11.52 17.61
C THR A 199 55.31 -12.91 17.36
N LEU A 200 54.58 -13.79 16.66
CA LEU A 200 55.06 -15.12 16.29
C LEU A 200 56.33 -15.08 15.44
N GLN A 201 56.41 -14.14 14.50
CA GLN A 201 57.59 -13.97 13.66
C GLN A 201 58.80 -13.50 14.49
N SER A 202 58.58 -12.60 15.44
CA SER A 202 59.63 -12.10 16.35
C SER A 202 60.13 -13.21 17.27
N GLU A 203 59.23 -13.98 17.89
CA GLU A 203 59.59 -15.15 18.71
C GLU A 203 60.38 -16.18 17.90
N MET A 204 60.01 -16.40 16.63
CA MET A 204 60.72 -17.34 15.75
C MET A 204 62.13 -16.87 15.42
N LEU A 205 62.32 -15.57 15.17
CA LEU A 205 63.64 -14.97 14.94
C LEU A 205 64.52 -15.04 16.20
N GLU A 206 63.95 -14.73 17.36
CA GLU A 206 64.66 -14.82 18.64
C GLU A 206 65.05 -16.28 18.97
N THR A 207 64.18 -17.24 18.65
CA THR A 207 64.48 -18.67 18.78
C THR A 207 65.58 -19.11 17.81
N GLN A 208 65.59 -18.56 16.59
CA GLN A 208 66.62 -18.84 15.61
C GLN A 208 67.99 -18.28 16.05
N GLU A 209 68.02 -17.04 16.55
CA GLU A 209 69.23 -16.41 17.07
C GLU A 209 69.80 -17.19 18.27
N GLN A 210 68.93 -17.62 19.20
CA GLN A 210 69.34 -18.49 20.31
C GLN A 210 69.88 -19.85 19.83
N ALA A 211 69.32 -20.41 18.77
CA ALA A 211 69.81 -21.66 18.19
C ALA A 211 71.18 -21.47 17.53
N GLU A 212 71.40 -20.36 16.82
CA GLU A 212 72.69 -20.01 16.21
C GLU A 212 73.77 -19.78 17.29
N GLU A 213 73.45 -19.06 18.36
CA GLU A 213 74.37 -18.83 19.49
C GLU A 213 74.74 -20.15 20.20
N GLN A 214 73.78 -21.06 20.41
CA GLN A 214 74.07 -22.39 20.97
C GLN A 214 74.96 -23.25 20.07
N VAL A 215 74.77 -23.16 18.75
CA VAL A 215 75.61 -23.86 17.77
C VAL A 215 77.03 -23.30 17.78
N GLU A 216 77.19 -21.98 17.86
CA GLU A 216 78.51 -21.33 17.90
C GLU A 216 79.26 -21.64 19.22
N ASP A 217 78.55 -21.62 20.35
CA ASP A 217 79.11 -21.96 21.67
C ASP A 217 79.50 -23.45 21.75
N THR A 218 78.71 -24.35 21.16
CA THR A 218 79.07 -25.78 21.08
C THR A 218 80.25 -26.03 20.14
N GLN A 219 80.32 -25.36 18.99
CA GLN A 219 81.48 -25.46 18.09
C GLN A 219 82.76 -24.95 18.75
N THR A 220 82.70 -23.84 19.48
CA THR A 220 83.85 -23.25 20.17
C THR A 220 84.38 -24.19 21.27
N ARG A 221 83.49 -24.82 22.05
CA ARG A 221 83.89 -25.82 23.05
C ARG A 221 84.53 -27.05 22.42
N LEU A 222 84.01 -27.52 21.29
CA LEU A 222 84.56 -28.67 20.58
C LEU A 222 85.97 -28.39 20.05
N GLN A 223 86.21 -27.21 19.46
CA GLN A 223 87.55 -26.82 19.00
C GLN A 223 88.57 -26.76 20.15
N GLN A 224 88.19 -26.17 21.29
CA GLN A 224 89.08 -26.11 22.47
C GLN A 224 89.39 -27.50 23.03
N GLN A 225 88.42 -28.42 23.03
CA GLN A 225 88.66 -29.80 23.47
C GLN A 225 89.59 -30.57 22.53
N THR A 226 89.50 -30.32 21.21
CA THR A 226 90.39 -30.94 20.22
C THR A 226 91.82 -30.40 20.34
N GLU A 227 92.00 -29.08 20.48
CA GLU A 227 93.33 -28.46 20.64
C GLU A 227 94.04 -28.93 21.93
N GLU A 228 93.33 -28.96 23.07
CA GLU A 228 93.90 -29.46 24.34
C GLU A 228 94.23 -30.96 24.33
N SER A 229 93.59 -31.73 23.45
CA SER A 229 93.86 -33.17 23.32
C SER A 229 95.10 -33.42 22.45
N GLY A 230 95.33 -32.60 21.42
CA GLY A 230 96.54 -32.65 20.60
C GLY A 230 97.80 -32.20 21.34
N GLU A 231 97.75 -31.07 22.07
CA GLU A 231 98.89 -30.60 22.87
C GLU A 231 99.32 -31.60 23.97
N ARG A 232 98.41 -32.48 24.39
CA ARG A 232 98.70 -33.54 25.36
C ARG A 232 99.51 -34.68 24.74
N ILE A 233 99.25 -35.05 23.49
CA ILE A 233 100.04 -36.07 22.78
C ILE A 233 101.48 -35.59 22.59
N GLU A 234 101.69 -34.32 22.24
CA GLU A 234 103.03 -33.74 22.03
C GLU A 234 103.95 -33.77 23.26
N GLN A 235 103.40 -33.95 24.47
CA GLN A 235 104.17 -33.99 25.71
C GLN A 235 104.80 -35.36 26.02
N ILE A 236 104.53 -36.38 25.20
CA ILE A 236 105.10 -37.72 25.36
C ILE A 236 106.61 -37.66 25.08
N GLN A 237 107.40 -38.19 26.02
CA GLN A 237 108.85 -38.09 25.98
C GLN A 237 109.42 -38.84 24.76
N GLY A 238 109.99 -38.09 23.81
CA GLY A 238 110.54 -38.62 22.56
C GLY A 238 109.61 -38.48 21.35
N LEU A 239 108.37 -38.01 21.55
CA LEU A 239 107.40 -37.69 20.51
C LEU A 239 107.42 -36.18 20.25
N GLY A 240 108.20 -35.74 19.25
CA GLY A 240 108.21 -34.33 18.85
C GLY A 240 107.03 -33.96 17.95
N GLU A 241 106.80 -32.66 17.78
CA GLU A 241 105.76 -32.04 16.92
C GLU A 241 105.60 -32.76 15.57
N THR A 242 106.70 -33.07 14.88
CA THR A 242 106.68 -33.78 13.58
C THR A 242 106.10 -35.19 13.63
N TYR A 243 106.27 -35.92 14.74
CA TYR A 243 105.70 -37.26 14.90
C TYR A 243 104.25 -37.17 15.40
N ALA A 244 103.93 -36.17 16.23
CA ALA A 244 102.57 -35.88 16.66
C ALA A 244 101.65 -35.52 15.49
N ASP A 245 102.08 -34.64 14.58
CA ASP A 245 101.33 -34.24 13.39
C ASP A 245 100.93 -35.44 12.51
N ARG A 246 101.87 -36.37 12.33
CA ARG A 246 101.65 -37.57 11.51
C ARG A 246 100.66 -38.54 12.16
N LEU A 247 100.67 -38.61 13.49
CA LEU A 247 99.72 -39.42 14.25
C LEU A 247 98.33 -38.79 14.22
N HIS A 248 98.24 -37.46 14.29
CA HIS A 248 96.99 -36.73 14.07
C HIS A 248 96.40 -37.00 12.68
N GLU A 249 97.20 -36.90 11.62
CA GLU A 249 96.74 -37.19 10.25
C GLU A 249 96.29 -38.65 10.06
N ALA A 250 96.86 -39.58 10.83
CA ALA A 250 96.49 -40.99 10.82
C ALA A 250 95.27 -41.33 11.71
N GLY A 251 94.70 -40.34 12.42
CA GLY A 251 93.51 -40.48 13.25
C GLY A 251 93.77 -40.83 14.72
N PHE A 252 95.03 -40.77 15.17
CA PHE A 252 95.41 -40.96 16.58
C PHE A 252 95.48 -39.61 17.29
N GLU A 253 94.32 -38.97 17.45
CA GLU A 253 94.22 -37.57 17.92
C GLU A 253 94.13 -37.41 19.45
N SER A 254 94.12 -38.51 20.21
CA SER A 254 94.12 -38.47 21.69
C SER A 254 95.07 -39.49 22.33
N MET A 255 95.48 -39.24 23.58
CA MET A 255 96.25 -40.21 24.38
C MET A 255 95.52 -41.56 24.51
N GLU A 256 94.19 -41.55 24.60
CA GLU A 256 93.38 -42.78 24.67
C GLU A 256 93.45 -43.56 23.35
N ALA A 257 93.33 -42.87 22.21
CA ALA A 257 93.47 -43.47 20.90
C ALA A 257 94.88 -44.05 20.67
N LEU A 258 95.91 -43.40 21.22
CA LEU A 258 97.30 -43.86 21.13
C LEU A 258 97.58 -45.07 22.04
N ALA A 259 96.98 -45.13 23.23
CA ALA A 259 97.13 -46.26 24.17
C ALA A 259 96.41 -47.53 23.69
N GLU A 260 95.25 -47.39 23.04
CA GLU A 260 94.49 -48.53 22.50
C GLU A 260 95.06 -49.04 21.16
N ALA A 261 95.88 -48.25 20.49
CA ALA A 261 96.51 -48.62 19.24
C ALA A 261 97.57 -49.70 19.44
N ASN A 262 97.78 -50.53 18.42
CA ASN A 262 98.91 -51.45 18.43
C ASN A 262 100.20 -50.73 17.99
N ALA A 263 101.35 -51.21 18.48
CA ALA A 263 102.64 -50.60 18.16
C ALA A 263 102.97 -50.60 16.66
N GLU A 264 102.48 -51.59 15.90
CA GLU A 264 102.65 -51.68 14.45
C GLU A 264 101.94 -50.52 13.72
N ALA A 265 100.69 -50.20 14.06
CA ALA A 265 99.95 -49.10 13.41
C ALA A 265 100.52 -47.72 13.80
N VAL A 266 100.94 -47.57 15.06
CA VAL A 266 101.58 -46.32 15.53
C VAL A 266 102.93 -46.12 14.85
N ALA A 267 103.73 -47.19 14.71
CA ALA A 267 105.01 -47.15 14.00
C ALA A 267 104.85 -46.84 12.51
N GLU A 268 103.84 -47.42 11.85
CA GLU A 268 103.53 -47.14 10.45
C GLU A 268 103.08 -45.68 10.26
N ALA A 269 102.17 -45.19 11.12
CA ALA A 269 101.66 -43.82 11.05
C ALA A 269 102.76 -42.76 11.26
N ALA A 270 103.63 -42.97 12.26
CA ALA A 270 104.72 -42.06 12.57
C ALA A 270 106.01 -42.31 11.75
N GLU A 271 106.04 -43.36 10.91
CA GLU A 271 107.23 -43.88 10.22
C GLU A 271 108.46 -44.04 11.14
N VAL A 272 108.25 -44.68 12.28
CA VAL A 272 109.31 -45.01 13.24
C VAL A 272 109.44 -46.52 13.42
N SER A 273 110.42 -46.99 14.19
CA SER A 273 110.52 -48.41 14.53
C SER A 273 109.44 -48.80 15.55
N GLU A 274 108.91 -50.03 15.45
CA GLU A 274 107.95 -50.60 16.42
C GLU A 274 108.41 -50.44 17.87
N ALA A 275 109.71 -50.66 18.16
CA ALA A 275 110.26 -50.49 19.50
C ALA A 275 110.14 -49.05 20.04
N GLN A 276 110.19 -48.04 19.16
CA GLN A 276 110.03 -46.64 19.54
C GLN A 276 108.56 -46.25 19.69
N ALA A 277 107.67 -46.88 18.91
CA ALA A 277 106.22 -46.75 19.08
C ALA A 277 105.73 -47.43 20.38
N GLU A 278 106.28 -48.60 20.73
CA GLU A 278 106.04 -49.27 22.03
C GLU A 278 106.45 -48.37 23.20
N GLU A 279 107.63 -47.72 23.13
CA GLU A 279 108.05 -46.77 24.16
C GLU A 279 107.07 -45.59 24.34
N TRP A 280 106.45 -45.13 23.25
CA TRP A 280 105.45 -44.06 23.32
C TRP A 280 104.11 -44.54 23.88
N ILE A 281 103.64 -45.73 23.49
CA ILE A 281 102.41 -46.34 24.05
C ILE A 281 102.58 -46.60 25.55
N ASP A 282 103.71 -47.20 25.95
CA ASP A 282 104.05 -47.46 27.36
C ASP A 282 104.14 -46.15 28.17
N ALA A 283 104.68 -45.09 27.57
CA ALA A 283 104.76 -43.77 28.20
C ALA A 283 103.38 -43.12 28.40
N VAL A 284 102.44 -43.38 27.50
CA VAL A 284 101.04 -42.94 27.65
C VAL A 284 100.33 -43.75 28.74
N GLU A 285 100.43 -45.08 28.71
CA GLU A 285 99.83 -45.94 29.75
C GLU A 285 100.36 -45.60 31.15
N SER A 286 101.65 -45.30 31.24
CA SER A 286 102.31 -44.91 32.50
C SER A 286 101.87 -43.53 33.02
N ASN A 287 101.45 -42.62 32.13
CA ASN A 287 100.91 -41.29 32.49
C ASN A 287 99.40 -41.30 32.76
N GLN A 288 98.70 -42.41 32.49
CA GLN A 288 97.27 -42.59 32.77
C GLN A 288 96.99 -43.28 34.12
N SER A 289 98.01 -43.73 34.87
CA SER A 289 97.91 -44.19 36.28
C SER A 289 98.24 -43.09 37.29
#